data_AF-A0A925XFK4-F1
#
_entry.id   AF-A0A925XFK4-F1
#
_cell.length_a   1.000
_cell.length_b   1.000
_cell.length_c   1.000
_cell.angle_alpha   90.00
_cell.angle_beta   90.00
_cell.angle_gamma   90.00
#
_symmetry.space_group_name_H-M   'P 1'
#
loop_
_entity.id
_entity.type
_entity.pdbx_description
1 polymer ?
#
loop_
_entity_poly.entity_id
_entity_poly.type
_entity_poly.pdbx_seq_one_letter_code
_entity_poly.pdbx_strand_id
1 'polypeptide(L)'
;MRFIFVGMIATLLGLGTVAALADDARKPLKVCILSGCDTYKSEESLPPFQEFLERHYNVRCSRVVRKAVDDLPGLEQLDDCDVALVFFKRMQ
;
A
#
# COMPACT_ATOMS: atom_id res chain seq x y z
N MET A 1 -10.67 33.59 -37.91
CA MET A 1 -9.61 33.58 -36.86
C MET A 1 -10.13 33.29 -35.45
N ARG A 2 -11.36 33.64 -35.06
CA ARG A 2 -11.95 33.34 -33.72
C ARG A 2 -12.28 31.86 -33.45
N PHE A 3 -12.52 31.05 -34.49
CA PHE A 3 -12.85 29.62 -34.35
C PHE A 3 -11.63 28.70 -34.20
N ILE A 4 -10.43 29.17 -34.55
CA ILE A 4 -9.18 28.38 -34.44
C ILE A 4 -8.68 28.35 -32.98
N PHE A 5 -8.91 29.43 -32.23
CA PHE A 5 -8.52 29.53 -30.83
C PHE A 5 -9.34 28.65 -29.88
N VAL A 6 -10.62 28.37 -30.21
CA VAL A 6 -11.50 27.53 -29.37
C VAL A 6 -11.11 26.04 -29.46
N GLY A 7 -10.71 25.56 -30.64
CA GLY A 7 -10.27 24.17 -30.84
C GLY A 7 -8.94 23.84 -30.14
N MET A 8 -8.06 24.83 -29.97
CA MET A 8 -6.76 24.67 -29.30
C MET A 8 -6.89 24.57 -27.76
N ILE A 9 -7.90 25.21 -27.17
CA ILE A 9 -8.17 25.15 -25.73
C ILE A 9 -8.79 23.80 -25.32
N ALA A 10 -9.67 23.24 -26.17
CA ALA A 10 -10.28 21.93 -25.92
C ALA A 10 -9.26 20.76 -25.97
N THR A 11 -8.21 20.89 -26.77
CA THR A 11 -7.13 19.89 -26.87
C THR A 11 -6.14 19.95 -25.70
N LEU A 12 -5.89 21.15 -25.13
CA LEU A 12 -5.07 21.33 -23.94
C LEU A 12 -5.74 20.81 -22.64
N LEU A 13 -7.06 20.88 -22.54
CA LEU A 13 -7.83 20.32 -21.41
C LEU A 13 -7.90 18.78 -21.44
N GLY A 14 -7.89 18.17 -22.63
CA GLY A 14 -7.85 16.71 -22.77
C GLY A 14 -6.55 16.08 -22.26
N LEU A 15 -5.40 16.74 -22.45
CA LEU A 15 -4.09 16.23 -21.98
C LEU A 15 -3.99 16.18 -20.45
N GLY A 16 -4.61 17.12 -19.73
CA GLY A 16 -4.55 17.17 -18.27
C GLY A 16 -5.22 15.97 -17.59
N THR A 17 -6.28 15.42 -18.20
CA THR A 17 -7.01 14.26 -17.65
C THR A 17 -6.24 12.95 -17.77
N VAL A 18 -5.44 12.78 -18.83
CA VAL A 18 -4.62 11.57 -19.04
C VAL A 18 -3.43 11.54 -18.09
N ALA A 19 -2.83 12.69 -17.77
CA ALA A 19 -1.72 12.77 -16.83
C ALA A 19 -2.14 12.40 -15.39
N ALA A 20 -3.35 12.76 -14.96
CA ALA A 20 -3.85 12.46 -13.62
C ALA A 20 -4.12 10.96 -13.40
N LEU A 21 -4.57 10.23 -14.42
CA LEU A 21 -4.80 8.78 -14.33
C LEU A 21 -3.49 7.97 -14.25
N ALA A 22 -2.40 8.50 -14.83
CA ALA A 22 -1.09 7.85 -14.80
C ALA A 22 -0.38 7.99 -13.43
N ASP A 23 -0.78 8.96 -12.61
CA ASP A 23 -0.16 9.22 -11.31
C ASP A 23 -0.57 8.17 -10.26
N ASP A 24 -1.82 7.73 -10.30
CA ASP A 24 -2.32 6.69 -9.38
C ASP A 24 -1.64 5.33 -9.62
N ALA A 25 -1.33 5.01 -10.87
CA ALA A 25 -0.58 3.80 -11.23
C ALA A 25 0.89 3.81 -10.74
N ARG A 26 1.39 4.94 -10.23
CA ARG A 26 2.78 5.09 -9.78
C ARG A 26 2.92 5.18 -8.26
N LYS A 27 1.84 5.36 -7.51
CA LYS A 27 1.91 5.40 -6.05
C LYS A 27 2.29 4.01 -5.50
N PRO A 28 3.15 3.94 -4.49
CA PRO A 28 3.48 2.65 -3.86
C PRO A 28 2.23 2.04 -3.23
N LEU A 29 2.01 0.74 -3.44
CA LEU A 29 0.94 0.00 -2.76
C LEU A 29 1.24 -0.06 -1.25
N LYS A 30 0.29 0.34 -0.42
CA LYS A 30 0.41 0.29 1.04
C LYS A 30 0.01 -1.09 1.54
N VAL A 31 0.97 -1.83 2.08
CA VAL A 31 0.78 -3.20 2.58
C VAL A 31 0.83 -3.19 4.10
N CYS A 32 -0.26 -3.56 4.77
CA CYS A 32 -0.27 -3.79 6.22
C CYS A 32 0.02 -5.26 6.52
N ILE A 33 1.17 -5.56 7.12
CA ILE A 33 1.57 -6.91 7.51
C ILE A 33 1.16 -7.16 8.96
N LEU A 34 0.20 -8.06 9.17
CA LEU A 34 -0.35 -8.41 10.48
C LEU A 34 0.26 -9.72 10.98
N SER A 35 0.79 -9.74 12.21
CA SER A 35 1.15 -10.99 12.90
C SER A 35 0.53 -11.07 14.29
N GLY A 36 -0.31 -12.08 14.47
CA GLY A 36 -1.00 -12.37 15.74
C GLY A 36 -0.35 -13.46 16.59
N CYS A 37 0.77 -14.05 16.15
CA CYS A 37 1.27 -15.28 16.77
C CYS A 37 2.80 -15.36 16.77
N ASP A 38 3.37 -15.65 17.94
CA ASP A 38 4.81 -15.84 18.12
C ASP A 38 5.30 -17.22 17.65
N THR A 39 4.41 -18.16 17.35
CA THR A 39 4.78 -19.56 17.04
C THR A 39 5.77 -19.70 15.87
N TYR A 40 5.71 -18.81 14.88
CA TYR A 40 6.59 -18.84 13.72
C TYR A 40 7.65 -17.73 13.73
N LYS A 41 7.95 -17.16 14.91
CA LYS A 41 9.00 -16.14 15.09
C LYS A 41 8.84 -14.99 14.10
N SER A 42 7.64 -14.42 14.03
CA SER A 42 7.32 -13.38 13.05
C SER A 42 8.18 -12.13 13.22
N GLU A 43 8.65 -11.84 14.43
CA GLU A 43 9.59 -10.74 14.68
C GLU A 43 10.97 -10.97 14.05
N GLU A 44 11.36 -12.22 13.78
CA GLU A 44 12.61 -12.57 13.08
C GLU A 44 12.41 -12.60 11.55
N SER A 45 11.28 -13.13 11.06
CA SER A 45 11.05 -13.41 9.64
C SER A 45 10.41 -12.25 8.85
N LEU A 46 9.56 -11.44 9.48
CA LEU A 46 8.84 -10.36 8.77
C LEU A 46 9.69 -9.13 8.43
N PRO A 47 10.67 -8.68 9.26
CA PRO A 47 11.53 -7.57 8.87
C PRO A 47 12.30 -7.79 7.56
N PRO A 48 13.05 -8.91 7.34
CA PRO A 48 13.73 -9.13 6.07
C PRO A 48 12.76 -9.35 4.90
N PHE A 49 11.56 -9.88 5.16
CA PHE A 49 10.52 -9.99 4.13
C PHE A 49 9.96 -8.63 3.71
N GLN A 50 9.74 -7.72 4.66
CA GLN A 50 9.40 -6.32 4.36
C GLN A 50 10.49 -5.67 3.51
N GLU A 51 11.76 -5.78 3.89
CA GLU A 51 12.88 -5.22 3.11
C GLU A 51 12.91 -5.78 1.69
N PHE A 52 12.66 -7.08 1.53
CA PHE A 52 12.54 -7.70 0.21
C PHE A 52 11.41 -7.08 -0.61
N LEU A 53 10.20 -6.95 -0.03
CA LEU A 53 9.06 -6.37 -0.73
C LEU A 53 9.34 -4.93 -1.17
N GLU A 54 9.84 -4.09 -0.26
CA GLU A 54 10.10 -2.66 -0.53
C GLU A 54 11.27 -2.44 -1.48
N ARG A 55 12.21 -3.38 -1.58
CA ARG A 55 13.34 -3.35 -2.52
C ARG A 55 12.94 -3.77 -3.93
N HIS A 56 12.06 -4.75 -4.07
CA HIS A 56 11.77 -5.40 -5.35
C HIS A 56 10.46 -4.96 -5.99
N TYR A 57 9.58 -4.32 -5.24
CA TYR A 57 8.26 -3.89 -5.71
C TYR A 57 7.99 -2.44 -5.33
N ASN A 58 7.10 -1.76 -6.08
CA ASN A 58 6.66 -0.41 -5.73
C ASN A 58 5.63 -0.47 -4.60
N VAL A 59 6.10 -0.77 -3.39
CA VAL A 59 5.27 -0.93 -2.19
C VAL A 59 5.86 -0.17 -1.01
N ARG A 60 5.01 0.12 -0.03
CA ARG A 60 5.38 0.58 1.31
C ARG A 60 4.69 -0.31 2.31
N CYS A 61 5.47 -0.90 3.20
CA CYS A 61 4.96 -1.84 4.17
C CYS A 61 4.88 -1.18 5.54
N SER A 62 3.81 -1.50 6.26
CA SER A 62 3.70 -1.29 7.70
C SER A 62 3.58 -2.66 8.38
N ARG A 63 3.94 -2.75 9.66
CA ARG A 63 3.82 -4.00 10.42
C ARG A 63 3.10 -3.79 11.73
N VAL A 64 2.14 -4.67 11.97
CA VAL A 64 1.33 -4.72 13.17
C VAL A 64 1.58 -6.09 13.79
N VAL A 65 2.29 -6.10 14.92
CA VAL A 65 2.72 -7.33 15.59
C VAL A 65 2.16 -7.36 17.01
N ARG A 66 1.52 -8.47 17.36
CA ARG A 66 0.97 -8.72 18.69
C ARG A 66 2.05 -8.60 19.76
N LYS A 67 1.70 -7.94 20.87
CA LYS A 67 2.59 -7.80 22.04
C LYS A 67 2.14 -8.64 23.24
N ALA A 68 0.85 -8.92 23.38
CA ALA A 68 0.29 -9.84 24.38
C ALA A 68 -0.97 -10.54 23.87
N VAL A 69 -1.53 -11.54 24.59
CA VAL A 69 -2.72 -12.34 24.19
C VAL A 69 -3.83 -11.50 23.60
N ASP A 70 -4.19 -10.42 24.27
CA ASP A 70 -5.28 -9.54 23.88
C ASP A 70 -4.79 -8.15 23.44
N ASP A 71 -3.53 -8.05 23.00
CA ASP A 71 -2.88 -6.77 22.66
C ASP A 71 -2.18 -6.83 21.29
N LEU A 72 -2.83 -6.19 20.30
CA LEU A 72 -2.36 -6.02 18.93
C LEU A 72 -2.41 -4.53 18.57
N PRO A 73 -1.44 -3.72 19.03
CA PRO A 73 -1.42 -2.29 18.78
C PRO A 73 -1.05 -1.98 17.32
N GLY A 74 -1.58 -0.89 16.76
CA GLY A 74 -1.28 -0.48 15.38
C GLY A 74 -2.35 -0.84 14.34
N LEU A 75 -3.50 -1.38 14.77
CA LEU A 75 -4.58 -1.79 13.86
C LEU A 75 -5.17 -0.65 13.04
N GLU A 76 -5.03 0.61 13.47
CA GLU A 76 -5.41 1.81 12.70
C GLU A 76 -4.69 1.90 11.35
N GLN A 77 -3.58 1.19 11.16
CA GLN A 77 -2.90 1.08 9.86
C GLN A 77 -3.74 0.36 8.79
N LEU A 78 -4.77 -0.40 9.21
CA LEU A 78 -5.70 -1.06 8.29
C LEU A 78 -6.63 -0.06 7.60
N ASP A 79 -6.89 1.11 8.21
CA ASP A 79 -7.76 2.14 7.64
C ASP A 79 -7.11 2.84 6.42
N ASP A 80 -5.78 2.86 6.35
CA ASP A 80 -5.00 3.56 5.31
C ASP A 80 -4.24 2.61 4.36
N CYS A 81 -4.32 1.29 4.55
CA CYS A 81 -3.64 0.33 3.68
C CYS A 81 -4.50 -0.06 2.47
N ASP A 82 -3.85 -0.39 1.35
CA ASP A 82 -4.52 -0.91 0.15
C ASP A 82 -4.74 -2.42 0.26
N VAL A 83 -3.86 -3.12 1.00
CA VAL A 83 -3.92 -4.57 1.18
C VAL A 83 -3.38 -4.99 2.55
N ALA A 84 -4.04 -5.97 3.16
CA ALA A 84 -3.59 -6.62 4.38
C ALA A 84 -2.96 -7.99 4.07
N LEU A 85 -1.75 -8.22 4.58
CA LEU A 85 -1.10 -9.52 4.59
C LEU A 85 -1.19 -10.10 6.00
N VAL A 86 -2.03 -11.12 6.18
CA VAL A 86 -2.24 -11.75 7.48
C VAL A 86 -1.31 -12.95 7.64
N PHE A 87 -0.35 -12.83 8.55
CA PHE A 87 0.54 -13.91 8.98
C PHE A 87 -0.04 -14.58 10.23
N PHE A 88 -0.71 -15.71 10.03
CA PHE A 88 -1.42 -16.41 11.10
C PHE A 88 -1.13 -17.91 11.08
N LYS A 89 -1.24 -18.52 12.26
CA LYS A 89 -1.37 -19.96 12.43
C LYS A 89 -2.85 -20.30 12.46
N ARG A 90 -3.26 -21.40 11.81
CA ARG A 90 -4.60 -21.96 12.03
C ARG A 90 -4.76 -22.31 13.51
N MET A 91 -5.70 -21.65 14.18
CA MET A 91 -6.13 -22.05 15.51
C MET A 91 -6.82 -23.42 15.40
N GLN A 92 -6.32 -24.42 16.12
CA GLN A 92 -7.04 -25.67 16.33
C GLN A 92 -7.91 -25.53 17.57
#